data_AF-A0AAW1L7Z7-F1
#
_entry.id   AF-A0AAW1L7Z7-F1
#
_cell.length_a   1.000
_cell.length_b   1.000
_cell.length_c   1.000
_cell.angle_alpha   90.00
_cell.angle_beta   90.00
_cell.angle_gamma   90.00
#
_symmetry.space_group_name_H-M   'P 1'
#
loop_
_entity.id
_entity.type
_entity.pdbx_description
1 polymer ?
#
loop_
_entity_poly.entity_id
_entity_poly.type
_entity_poly.pdbx_seq_one_letter_code
_entity_poly.pdbx_strand_id
1 'polypeptide(L)' 'MFKANGLYEIVKGESKLESMKSEEEKETWKKKDAKAQQIITTTIDRKILLHILNCETSCEMYSKLSE' A
#
# COMPACT_ATOMS: atom_id res chain seq x y z
N MET A 1 -12.63 -2.49 0.90
CA MET A 1 -11.80 -1.77 1.88
C MET A 1 -11.00 -0.61 1.26
N PHE A 2 -10.08 -0.88 0.33
CA PHE A 2 -9.22 0.16 -0.27
C PHE A 2 -9.97 1.16 -1.18
N LYS A 3 -10.99 0.71 -1.94
CA LYS A 3 -11.85 1.60 -2.74
C LYS A 3 -12.55 2.67 -1.90
N ALA A 4 -13.12 2.29 -0.77
CA ALA A 4 -13.80 3.21 0.14
C ALA A 4 -12.86 4.24 0.81
N ASN A 5 -11.55 3.94 0.86
CA ASN A 5 -10.54 4.84 1.41
C ASN A 5 -9.80 5.66 0.34
N GLY A 6 -10.15 5.51 -0.95
CA GLY A 6 -9.42 6.15 -2.05
C GLY A 6 -7.97 5.68 -2.21
N LEU A 7 -7.67 4.45 -1.76
CA LEU A 7 -6.31 3.87 -1.78
C LEU A 7 -6.15 2.79 -2.86
N TYR A 8 -7.22 2.51 -3.61
CA TYR A 8 -7.26 1.37 -4.55
C TYR A 8 -6.17 1.47 -5.62
N GLU A 9 -5.96 2.64 -6.19
CA GLU A 9 -4.95 2.89 -7.25
C GLU A 9 -3.52 2.68 -6.75
N ILE A 10 -3.27 2.90 -5.46
CA ILE A 10 -1.94 2.72 -4.84
C ILE A 10 -1.65 1.24 -4.60
N VAL A 11 -2.61 0.51 -4.00
CA VAL A 11 -2.44 -0.94 -3.77
C VAL A 11 -2.42 -1.76 -5.06
N LYS A 12 -3.00 -1.22 -6.15
CA LYS A 12 -2.93 -1.81 -7.50
C LYS A 12 -1.64 -1.51 -8.25
N GLY A 13 -0.82 -0.57 -7.76
CA GLY A 13 0.39 -0.10 -8.45
C GLY A 13 0.12 0.82 -9.65
N GLU A 14 -1.11 1.32 -9.81
CA GLU A 14 -1.49 2.29 -10.83
C GLU A 14 -0.93 3.69 -10.52
N SER A 15 -0.77 4.02 -9.22
CA SER A 15 -0.10 5.23 -8.76
C SER A 15 1.28 4.92 -8.17
N LYS A 16 2.35 5.42 -8.81
CA LYS A 16 3.75 5.17 -8.40
C LYS A 16 4.42 6.44 -7.88
N LEU A 17 5.22 6.31 -6.83
CA LEU A 17 5.99 7.41 -6.25
C LEU A 17 6.92 8.10 -7.28
N GLU A 18 7.52 7.34 -8.20
CA GLU A 18 8.44 7.84 -9.23
C GLU A 18 7.76 8.74 -10.26
N SER A 19 6.43 8.61 -10.43
CA SER A 19 5.67 9.44 -11.38
C SER A 19 5.36 10.84 -10.86
N MET A 20 5.67 11.11 -9.59
CA MET A 20 5.34 12.36 -8.90
C MET A 20 6.43 13.41 -9.05
N LYS A 21 6.02 14.62 -9.41
CA LYS A 21 6.94 15.71 -9.76
C LYS A 21 7.21 16.63 -8.56
N SER A 22 6.21 16.83 -7.70
CA SER A 22 6.33 17.66 -6.50
C SER A 22 6.67 16.83 -5.26
N GLU A 23 7.42 17.43 -4.33
CA GLU A 23 7.68 16.83 -3.02
C GLU A 23 6.41 16.70 -2.18
N GLU A 24 5.45 17.62 -2.32
CA GLU A 24 4.14 17.55 -1.66
C GLU A 24 3.30 16.37 -2.17
N GLU A 25 3.38 16.08 -3.48
CA GLU A 25 2.73 14.92 -4.07
C GLU A 25 3.33 13.62 -3.54
N LYS A 26 4.66 13.55 -3.47
CA LYS A 26 5.39 12.40 -2.91
C LYS A 26 5.03 12.18 -1.44
N GLU A 27 4.97 13.24 -0.64
CA GLU A 27 4.59 13.14 0.78
C GLU A 27 3.14 12.66 0.93
N THR A 28 2.23 13.20 0.12
CA THR A 28 0.82 12.79 0.11
C THR A 28 0.68 11.32 -0.28
N TRP A 29 1.46 10.86 -1.27
CA TRP A 29 1.46 9.46 -1.67
C TRP A 29 2.00 8.55 -0.59
N LYS A 30 3.12 8.90 0.04
CA LYS A 30 3.70 8.14 1.17
C LYS A 30 2.69 8.00 2.30
N LYS A 31 1.94 9.06 2.63
CA LYS A 31 0.86 9.00 3.64
C LYS A 31 -0.25 8.02 3.23
N LYS A 32 -0.67 8.05 1.98
CA LYS A 32 -1.70 7.14 1.46
C LYS A 32 -1.22 5.69 1.44
N ASP A 33 0.01 5.44 1.00
CA ASP A 33 0.63 4.12 0.99
C ASP A 33 0.78 3.57 2.42
N ALA A 34 1.30 4.36 3.36
CA ALA A 34 1.39 3.98 4.78
C ALA A 34 0.01 3.62 5.37
N LYS A 35 -1.04 4.38 5.04
CA LYS A 35 -2.41 4.06 5.44
C LYS A 35 -2.88 2.73 4.86
N ALA A 36 -2.55 2.45 3.59
CA ALA A 36 -2.88 1.17 2.97
C ALA A 36 -2.12 0.01 3.63
N GLN A 37 -0.82 0.16 3.90
CA GLN A 37 -0.03 -0.84 4.64
C GLN A 37 -0.61 -1.11 6.03
N GLN A 38 -1.00 -0.05 6.77
CA GLN A 38 -1.64 -0.20 8.07
C GLN A 38 -2.96 -1.00 7.97
N ILE A 39 -3.79 -0.69 6.98
CA ILE A 39 -5.04 -1.43 6.76
C ILE A 39 -4.74 -2.90 6.46
N ILE A 40 -3.77 -3.20 5.58
CA ILE A 40 -3.39 -4.58 5.25
C ILE A 40 -2.93 -5.30 6.53
N THR A 41 -1.95 -4.77 7.24
CA THR A 41 -1.35 -5.41 8.42
C THR A 41 -2.33 -5.63 9.57
N THR A 42 -3.33 -4.76 9.73
CA THR A 42 -4.35 -4.88 10.77
C THR A 42 -5.51 -5.81 10.40
N THR A 43 -5.68 -6.15 9.13
CA THR A 43 -6.82 -6.95 8.64
C THR A 43 -6.47 -8.42 8.42
N ILE A 44 -5.19 -8.76 8.24
CA ILE A 44 -4.75 -10.13 7.94
C ILE A 44 -4.33 -10.92 9.19
N ASP A 45 -4.25 -12.24 9.05
CA ASP A 45 -3.72 -13.12 10.09
C ASP A 45 -2.22 -12.90 10.33
N ARG A 46 -1.79 -13.05 11.59
CA ARG A 46 -0.40 -12.83 12.02
C ARG A 46 0.60 -13.78 11.35
N LYS A 47 0.18 -14.99 10.94
CA LYS A 47 1.04 -15.91 10.19
C LYS A 47 1.36 -15.36 8.80
N ILE A 48 0.36 -14.77 8.14
CA ILE A 48 0.49 -14.17 6.81
C ILE A 48 1.31 -12.87 6.89
N LEU A 49 1.17 -12.13 7.99
CA LEU A 49 1.92 -10.89 8.24
C LEU A 49 3.43 -11.06 8.09
N LEU A 50 3.99 -12.20 8.54
CA LEU A 50 5.42 -12.49 8.43
C LEU A 50 5.91 -12.55 6.98
N HIS A 51 5.06 -12.93 6.03
CA HIS A 51 5.41 -13.03 4.61
C HIS A 51 5.37 -11.70 3.87
N ILE A 52 4.64 -10.72 4.41
CA ILE A 52 4.45 -9.40 3.79
C ILE A 52 5.15 -8.25 4.54
N LEU A 53 5.69 -8.50 5.75
CA LEU A 53 6.42 -7.51 6.54
C LEU A 53 7.68 -6.98 5.86
N ASN A 54 8.27 -7.77 4.96
CA ASN A 54 9.45 -7.38 4.18
C ASN A 54 9.11 -6.61 2.90
N CYS A 55 7.82 -6.38 2.60
CA CYS A 55 7.40 -5.59 1.45
C CYS A 55 7.56 -4.10 1.74
N GLU A 56 8.02 -3.35 0.75
CA GLU A 56 8.30 -1.91 0.91
C GLU A 56 7.06 -1.04 0.69
N THR A 57 6.12 -1.53 -0.13
CA THR A 57 4.91 -0.79 -0.52
C THR A 57 3.65 -1.59 -0.25
N SER A 58 2.53 -0.89 -0.06
CA SER A 58 1.22 -1.55 0.05
C SER A 58 0.84 -2.32 -1.22
N CYS A 59 1.36 -1.92 -2.38
CA CYS A 59 1.22 -2.64 -3.64
C CYS A 59 1.85 -4.02 -3.60
N GLU A 60 3.09 -4.13 -3.12
CA GLU A 60 3.78 -5.41 -2.96
C GLU A 60 3.07 -6.31 -1.96
N MET A 61 2.66 -5.75 -0.82
CA MET A 61 1.88 -6.47 0.19
C MET A 61 0.59 -7.03 -0.43
N TYR A 62 -0.17 -6.20 -1.13
CA TYR A 62 -1.45 -6.60 -1.73
C TYR A 62 -1.26 -7.64 -2.84
N SER A 63 -0.21 -7.50 -3.66
CA SER A 63 0.12 -8.45 -4.73
C SER A 63 0.37 -9.85 -4.16
N LYS A 64 1.21 -9.96 -3.11
CA LYS A 64 1.49 -11.23 -2.44
C LYS A 64 0.28 -11.88 -1.75
N LEU A 65 -0.70 -11.07 -1.35
CA LEU A 65 -1.94 -11.56 -0.73
C LEU A 65 -2.99 -11.99 -1.78
N SER A 66 -2.83 -11.56 -3.02
CA SER A 66 -3.73 -11.87 -4.13
C SER A 66 -3.25 -13.03 -5.02
N GLU A 67 -2.03 -13.53 -4.77
CA GLU A 67 -1.49 -14.77 -5.34
C GLU A 67 -2.08 -16.01 -4.66
#